data_AF-C1DUI8-F1
#
_entry.id   AF-C1DUI8-F1
#
_cell.length_a   1.000
_cell.length_b   1.000
_cell.length_c   1.000
_cell.angle_alpha   90.00
_cell.angle_beta   90.00
_cell.angle_gamma   90.00
#
_symmetry.space_group_name_H-M   'P 1'
#
loop_
_entity.id
_entity.type
_entity.pdbx_description
1 polymer ?
#
loop_
_entity_poly.entity_id
_entity_poly.type
_entity_poly.pdbx_seq_one_letter_code
_entity_poly.pdbx_strand_id
1 'polypeptide(L)'
;MDVKSYIRYKFLNSLFAGLSIGSVFSIYSPLQPSVFSIGGILLALGMLIVAKFYEKLMNVKLFFLISLFVEVVMLFVITAFLLKPFSYSTALFIYSGYQITFVFGSYLVRTETIILKKKKLLSILDVYKQSGYLLGLGVSFIFYKSLEYFFNITQNQQQVYYLHYLLIVLESLVIYFLVKAFRRF
;
A
#
# COMPACT_ATOMS: atom_id res chain seq x y z
N MET A 1 19.19 -2.46 11.09
CA MET A 1 18.38 -2.36 9.85
C MET A 1 19.32 -2.49 8.68
N ASP A 2 19.05 -3.39 7.74
CA ASP A 2 19.78 -3.45 6.47
C ASP A 2 19.21 -2.42 5.48
N VAL A 3 19.97 -1.36 5.24
CA VAL A 3 19.53 -0.21 4.44
C VAL A 3 19.23 -0.61 2.99
N LYS A 4 19.99 -1.54 2.41
CA LYS A 4 19.81 -1.96 1.02
C LYS A 4 18.48 -2.69 0.82
N SER A 5 18.15 -3.62 1.71
CA SER A 5 16.85 -4.29 1.69
C SER A 5 15.70 -3.34 2.02
N TYR A 6 15.92 -2.36 2.90
CA TYR A 6 14.92 -1.35 3.23
C TYR A 6 14.55 -0.47 2.03
N ILE A 7 15.55 -0.02 1.26
CA ILE A 7 15.32 0.74 0.02
C ILE A 7 14.53 -0.10 -1.00
N ARG A 8 14.86 -1.39 -1.16
CA ARG A 8 14.13 -2.30 -2.05
C ARG A 8 12.67 -2.49 -1.61
N TYR A 9 12.45 -2.67 -0.30
CA TYR A 9 11.11 -2.71 0.28
C TYR A 9 10.31 -1.45 -0.08
N LYS A 10 10.84 -0.26 0.18
CA LYS A 10 10.13 1.00 -0.10
C LYS A 10 9.89 1.25 -1.59
N PHE A 11 10.84 0.87 -2.44
CA PHE A 11 10.66 0.88 -3.89
C PHE A 11 9.48 0.00 -4.32
N LEU A 12 9.45 -1.26 -3.86
CA LEU A 12 8.38 -2.21 -4.23
C LEU A 12 7.02 -1.79 -3.66
N ASN A 13 6.98 -1.29 -2.43
CA ASN A 13 5.75 -0.78 -1.81
C ASN A 13 5.21 0.45 -2.57
N SER A 14 6.09 1.33 -3.05
CA SER A 14 5.66 2.45 -3.90
C SER A 14 5.24 2.00 -5.30
N LEU A 15 5.91 0.98 -5.85
CA LEU A 15 5.50 0.33 -7.11
C LEU A 15 4.11 -0.27 -6.98
N PHE A 16 3.81 -0.93 -5.87
CA PHE A 16 2.49 -1.45 -5.55
C PHE A 16 1.44 -0.35 -5.57
N ALA A 17 1.70 0.77 -4.89
CA ALA A 17 0.78 1.90 -4.87
C ALA A 17 0.54 2.49 -6.27
N GLY A 18 1.59 2.64 -7.09
CA GLY A 18 1.46 3.10 -8.47
C GLY A 18 0.67 2.13 -9.35
N LEU A 19 0.86 0.82 -9.14
CA LEU A 19 0.16 -0.23 -9.88
C LEU A 19 -1.32 -0.29 -9.50
N SER A 20 -1.66 -0.10 -8.22
CA SER A 20 -3.02 -0.31 -7.71
C SER A 20 -3.92 0.93 -7.80
N ILE A 21 -3.39 2.14 -7.93
CA ILE A 21 -4.18 3.38 -7.77
C ILE A 21 -5.40 3.47 -8.72
N GLY A 22 -5.24 3.05 -9.98
CA GLY A 22 -6.34 3.06 -10.96
C GLY A 22 -7.43 2.02 -10.67
N SER A 23 -7.08 0.93 -9.99
CA SER A 23 -8.04 -0.15 -9.66
C SER A 23 -9.11 0.29 -8.66
N VAL A 24 -8.74 1.22 -7.77
CA VAL A 24 -9.58 1.70 -6.68
C VAL A 24 -10.91 2.26 -7.17
N PHE A 25 -10.91 2.97 -8.31
CA PHE A 25 -12.12 3.54 -8.90
C PHE A 25 -13.15 2.47 -9.28
N SER A 26 -12.69 1.33 -9.81
CA SER A 26 -13.58 0.22 -10.18
C SER A 26 -14.04 -0.56 -8.96
N ILE A 27 -13.17 -0.74 -7.96
CA ILE A 27 -13.50 -1.45 -6.72
C ILE A 27 -14.54 -0.68 -5.90
N TYR A 28 -14.39 0.64 -5.80
CA TYR A 28 -15.25 1.50 -4.98
C TYR A 28 -16.52 1.99 -5.66
N SER A 29 -16.73 1.61 -6.93
CA SER A 29 -17.97 1.93 -7.67
C SER A 29 -19.29 1.70 -6.92
N PRO A 30 -19.46 0.65 -6.07
CA PRO A 30 -20.72 0.45 -5.36
C PRO A 30 -20.85 1.27 -4.07
N LEU A 31 -19.83 2.02 -3.63
CA LEU A 31 -19.86 2.80 -2.39
C LEU A 31 -20.46 4.19 -2.62
N GLN A 32 -21.34 4.61 -1.72
CA GLN A 32 -21.94 5.95 -1.77
C GLN A 32 -20.99 7.01 -1.21
N PRO A 33 -21.07 8.28 -1.67
CA PRO A 33 -20.28 9.40 -1.14
C PRO A 33 -20.28 9.53 0.38
N SER A 34 -21.42 9.28 1.03
CA SER A 34 -21.58 9.33 2.49
C SER A 34 -20.67 8.34 3.24
N VAL A 35 -20.39 7.18 2.64
CA VAL A 35 -19.48 6.17 3.21
C VAL A 35 -18.06 6.71 3.29
N PHE A 36 -17.61 7.45 2.27
CA PHE A 36 -16.30 8.08 2.26
C PHE A 36 -16.19 9.19 3.32
N SER A 37 -17.26 9.94 3.57
CA SER A 37 -17.29 10.95 4.62
C SER A 37 -17.13 10.32 6.01
N ILE A 38 -17.89 9.26 6.31
CA ILE A 38 -17.78 8.55 7.59
C ILE A 38 -16.38 7.92 7.75
N GLY A 39 -15.88 7.26 6.70
CA GLY A 39 -14.53 6.69 6.73
C GLY A 39 -13.44 7.74 6.91
N GLY A 40 -13.59 8.93 6.30
CA GLY A 40 -12.70 10.07 6.50
C GLY A 40 -12.70 10.59 7.94
N ILE A 41 -13.87 10.68 8.59
CA ILE A 41 -13.98 11.04 10.01
C ILE A 41 -13.26 10.00 10.88
N LEU A 42 -13.53 8.71 10.66
CA LEU A 42 -12.88 7.62 11.41
C LEU A 42 -11.37 7.60 11.20
N LEU A 43 -10.90 7.82 9.97
CA LEU A 43 -9.48 7.96 9.64
C LEU A 43 -8.86 9.13 10.42
N ALA A 44 -9.49 10.31 10.42
CA ALA A 44 -9.00 11.48 11.14
C ALA A 44 -8.90 11.23 12.66
N LEU A 45 -9.92 10.60 13.25
CA LEU A 45 -9.90 10.20 14.65
C LEU A 45 -8.79 9.18 14.94
N GLY A 46 -8.62 8.18 14.08
CA GLY A 46 -7.55 7.20 14.19
C GLY A 46 -6.16 7.84 14.14
N MET A 47 -5.92 8.72 13.17
CA MET A 47 -4.65 9.46 13.06
C MET A 47 -4.40 10.31 14.31
N LEU A 48 -5.42 10.95 14.88
CA LEU A 48 -5.30 11.72 16.13
C LEU A 48 -4.93 10.82 17.31
N ILE A 49 -5.54 9.64 17.41
CA ILE A 49 -5.21 8.66 18.45
C ILE A 49 -3.75 8.25 18.31
N VAL A 50 -3.29 7.83 17.13
CA VAL A 50 -1.89 7.43 16.91
C VAL A 50 -0.94 8.59 17.24
N ALA A 51 -1.27 9.82 16.85
CA ALA A 51 -0.47 11.01 17.14
C ALA A 51 -0.23 11.23 18.64
N LYS A 52 -1.22 10.98 19.50
CA LYS A 52 -1.07 11.07 20.96
C LYS A 52 -0.05 10.07 21.54
N PHE A 53 0.24 8.97 20.84
CA PHE A 53 1.16 7.93 21.30
C PHE A 53 2.53 7.96 20.62
N TYR A 54 2.84 8.99 19.81
CA TYR A 54 4.10 9.05 19.05
C TYR A 54 5.35 8.82 19.92
N GLU A 55 5.44 9.42 21.10
CA GLU A 55 6.61 9.25 21.98
C GLU A 55 6.91 7.77 22.31
N LYS A 56 5.87 6.96 22.49
CA LYS A 56 6.00 5.52 22.76
C LYS A 56 6.21 4.72 21.48
N LEU A 57 5.55 5.12 20.39
CA LEU A 57 5.55 4.40 19.11
C LEU A 57 6.86 4.59 18.33
N MET A 58 7.56 5.71 18.49
CA MET A 58 8.73 6.07 17.67
C MET A 58 10.03 5.33 18.09
N ASN A 59 9.98 4.01 18.07
CA ASN A 59 11.15 3.14 18.22
C ASN A 59 11.21 2.12 17.09
N VAL A 60 12.40 1.55 16.87
CA VAL A 60 12.66 0.67 15.72
C VAL A 60 11.84 -0.62 15.76
N LYS A 61 11.57 -1.18 16.95
CA LYS A 61 10.81 -2.42 17.10
C LYS A 61 9.34 -2.21 16.72
N LEU A 62 8.69 -1.18 17.26
CA LEU A 62 7.32 -0.82 16.92
C LEU A 62 7.20 -0.34 15.48
N PHE A 63 8.20 0.37 14.96
CA PHE A 63 8.24 0.75 13.55
C PHE A 63 8.18 -0.48 12.64
N PHE A 64 8.97 -1.51 12.93
CA PHE A 64 8.92 -2.77 12.18
C PHE A 64 7.56 -3.46 12.32
N LEU A 65 7.05 -3.62 13.54
CA LEU A 65 5.78 -4.32 13.79
C LEU A 65 4.60 -3.61 13.12
N ILE A 66 4.52 -2.29 13.20
CA ILE A 66 3.47 -1.50 12.54
C ILE A 66 3.64 -1.53 11.02
N SER A 67 4.87 -1.42 10.50
CA SER A 67 5.10 -1.57 9.06
C SER A 67 4.60 -2.94 8.58
N LEU A 68 4.97 -4.02 9.30
CA LEU A 68 4.56 -5.38 8.94
C LEU A 68 3.05 -5.56 9.04
N PHE A 69 2.43 -5.03 10.09
CA PHE A 69 0.98 -5.04 10.25
C PHE A 69 0.28 -4.40 9.05
N VAL A 70 0.76 -3.22 8.61
CA VAL A 70 0.20 -2.52 7.44
C VAL A 70 0.30 -3.37 6.17
N GLU A 71 1.46 -3.94 5.86
CA GLU A 71 1.62 -4.80 4.67
C GLU A 71 0.77 -6.09 4.79
N VAL A 72 0.65 -6.70 5.98
CA VAL A 72 -0.23 -7.86 6.19
C VAL A 72 -1.71 -7.52 5.97
N VAL A 73 -2.16 -6.34 6.43
CA VAL A 73 -3.51 -5.84 6.15
C VAL A 73 -3.70 -5.68 4.64
N MET A 74 -2.72 -5.12 3.93
CA MET A 74 -2.76 -4.97 2.47
C MET A 74 -2.85 -6.32 1.76
N LEU A 75 -2.06 -7.31 2.16
CA LEU A 75 -2.14 -8.66 1.63
C LEU A 75 -3.53 -9.28 1.83
N PHE A 76 -4.12 -9.11 3.01
CA PHE A 76 -5.46 -9.61 3.31
C PHE A 76 -6.53 -8.92 2.46
N VAL A 77 -6.42 -7.61 2.26
CA VAL A 77 -7.30 -6.80 1.40
C VAL A 77 -7.28 -7.29 -0.05
N ILE A 78 -6.10 -7.49 -0.64
CA ILE A 78 -5.95 -7.97 -2.03
C ILE A 78 -6.48 -9.40 -2.15
N THR A 79 -6.20 -10.26 -1.17
CA THR A 79 -6.65 -11.65 -1.17
C THR A 79 -8.18 -11.73 -1.07
N ALA A 80 -8.79 -10.94 -0.18
CA ALA A 80 -10.24 -10.87 -0.02
C ALA A 80 -10.93 -10.42 -1.32
N PHE A 81 -10.33 -9.46 -2.05
CA PHE A 81 -10.84 -9.04 -3.35
C PHE A 81 -10.88 -10.20 -4.36
N LEU A 82 -9.81 -10.99 -4.44
CA LEU A 82 -9.72 -12.12 -5.38
C LEU A 82 -10.76 -13.21 -5.09
N LEU A 83 -11.15 -13.41 -3.82
CA LEU A 83 -12.12 -14.42 -3.41
C LEU A 83 -13.57 -14.04 -3.74
N LYS A 84 -13.93 -12.76 -3.58
CA LYS A 84 -15.28 -12.24 -3.85
C LYS A 84 -15.21 -10.88 -4.55
N PRO A 85 -14.87 -10.83 -5.84
CA PRO A 85 -14.67 -9.56 -6.53
C PRO A 85 -15.99 -8.77 -6.72
N PHE A 86 -15.88 -7.44 -6.78
CA PHE A 86 -16.96 -6.51 -7.16
C PHE A 86 -18.30 -6.61 -6.39
N SER A 87 -18.27 -7.02 -5.12
CA SER A 87 -19.44 -6.91 -4.24
C SER A 87 -19.38 -5.65 -3.36
N TYR A 88 -20.53 -5.13 -2.92
CA TYR A 88 -20.58 -4.01 -1.97
C TYR A 88 -19.80 -4.33 -0.68
N SER A 89 -19.98 -5.53 -0.13
CA SER A 89 -19.27 -5.99 1.07
C SER A 89 -17.76 -6.00 0.87
N THR A 90 -17.29 -6.45 -0.30
CA THR A 90 -15.87 -6.45 -0.64
C THR A 90 -15.32 -5.04 -0.81
N ALA A 91 -16.05 -4.15 -1.47
CA ALA A 91 -15.65 -2.75 -1.63
C ALA A 91 -15.51 -2.05 -0.27
N LEU A 92 -16.48 -2.25 0.63
CA LEU A 92 -16.46 -1.69 1.99
C LEU A 92 -15.30 -2.29 2.80
N PHE A 93 -15.09 -3.60 2.71
CA PHE A 93 -13.97 -4.28 3.36
C PHE A 93 -12.61 -3.74 2.90
N ILE A 94 -12.40 -3.60 1.59
CA ILE A 94 -11.17 -3.04 1.02
C ILE A 94 -10.99 -1.59 1.49
N TYR A 95 -12.04 -0.79 1.39
CA TYR A 95 -12.02 0.60 1.85
C TYR A 95 -11.61 0.72 3.32
N SER A 96 -12.23 -0.07 4.21
CA SER A 96 -11.86 -0.13 5.62
C SER A 96 -10.42 -0.57 5.85
N GLY A 97 -9.93 -1.57 5.11
CA GLY A 97 -8.54 -1.99 5.16
C GLY A 97 -7.57 -0.87 4.82
N TYR A 98 -7.82 -0.12 3.75
CA TYR A 98 -7.04 1.08 3.41
C TYR A 98 -7.13 2.17 4.49
N GLN A 99 -8.30 2.41 5.09
CA GLN A 99 -8.40 3.38 6.19
C GLN A 99 -7.50 2.99 7.37
N ILE A 100 -7.49 1.71 7.75
CA ILE A 100 -6.65 1.19 8.84
C ILE A 100 -5.16 1.42 8.54
N THR A 101 -4.71 1.19 7.30
CA THR A 101 -3.30 1.42 6.94
C THR A 101 -2.95 2.90 6.92
N PHE A 102 -3.85 3.75 6.41
CA PHE A 102 -3.65 5.21 6.37
C PHE A 102 -3.59 5.86 7.76
N VAL A 103 -4.25 5.31 8.77
CA VAL A 103 -4.13 5.77 10.17
C VAL A 103 -2.67 5.83 10.62
N PHE A 104 -1.83 4.90 10.16
CA PHE A 104 -0.40 4.85 10.51
C PHE A 104 0.52 5.60 9.55
N GLY A 105 0.00 6.16 8.45
CA GLY A 105 0.81 6.75 7.38
C GLY A 105 1.74 7.87 7.86
N SER A 106 1.18 8.87 8.56
CA SER A 106 1.95 10.00 9.12
C SER A 106 2.99 9.55 10.15
N TYR A 107 2.65 8.56 10.96
CA TYR A 107 3.56 7.95 11.93
C TYR A 107 4.75 7.27 11.25
N LEU A 108 4.49 6.46 10.21
CA LEU A 108 5.51 5.71 9.49
C LEU A 108 6.50 6.66 8.80
N VAL A 109 6.01 7.67 8.09
CA VAL A 109 6.85 8.66 7.41
C VAL A 109 7.74 9.40 8.41
N ARG A 110 7.18 9.84 9.54
CA ARG A 110 7.95 10.58 10.55
C ARG A 110 8.97 9.69 11.27
N THR A 111 8.62 8.44 11.55
CA THR A 111 9.55 7.51 12.21
C THR A 111 10.69 7.11 11.27
N GLU A 112 10.41 6.96 9.97
CA GLU A 112 11.43 6.73 8.94
C GLU A 112 12.51 7.83 8.93
N THR A 113 12.12 9.10 9.03
CA THR A 113 13.09 10.22 9.05
C THR A 113 13.99 10.18 10.29
N ILE A 114 13.42 9.86 11.46
CA ILE A 114 14.16 9.71 12.72
C ILE A 114 15.11 8.51 12.68
N ILE A 115 14.71 7.38 12.09
CA ILE A 115 15.53 6.17 12.05
C ILE A 115 16.72 6.32 11.09
N LEU A 116 16.50 6.91 9.90
CA LEU A 116 17.54 6.97 8.87
C LEU A 116 18.60 8.05 9.15
N LYS A 117 18.26 9.13 9.88
CA LYS A 117 19.11 10.23 10.39
C LYS A 117 19.98 11.00 9.38
N LYS A 118 20.35 10.40 8.24
CA LYS A 118 21.29 10.91 7.24
C LYS A 118 20.51 11.51 6.06
N LYS A 119 20.67 12.82 5.85
CA LYS A 119 20.04 13.56 4.74
C LYS A 119 20.23 12.89 3.37
N LYS A 120 21.46 12.46 3.06
CA LYS A 120 21.76 11.76 1.79
C LYS A 120 20.97 10.46 1.63
N LEU A 121 20.77 9.71 2.71
CA LEU A 121 20.05 8.45 2.67
C LEU A 121 18.54 8.68 2.49
N LEU A 122 18.00 9.71 3.13
CA LEU A 122 16.60 10.13 2.95
C LEU A 122 16.33 10.55 1.50
N SER A 123 17.21 11.38 0.92
CA SER A 123 17.09 11.79 -0.48
C SER A 123 17.12 10.61 -1.44
N ILE A 124 18.05 9.65 -1.26
CA ILE A 124 18.08 8.43 -2.08
C ILE A 124 16.77 7.65 -1.90
N LEU A 125 16.30 7.49 -0.67
CA LEU A 125 15.07 6.75 -0.41
C LEU A 125 13.86 7.39 -1.09
N ASP A 126 13.74 8.72 -1.03
CA ASP A 126 12.66 9.46 -1.68
C ASP A 126 12.70 9.29 -3.21
N VAL A 127 13.90 9.35 -3.82
CA VAL A 127 14.07 9.04 -5.25
C VAL A 127 13.57 7.63 -5.56
N TYR A 128 13.94 6.62 -4.77
CA TYR A 128 13.49 5.24 -5.01
C TYR A 128 11.98 5.06 -4.80
N LYS A 129 11.36 5.73 -3.84
CA LYS A 129 9.89 5.73 -3.68
C LYS A 129 9.21 6.32 -4.91
N GLN A 130 9.68 7.48 -5.40
CA GLN A 130 9.12 8.13 -6.59
C GLN A 130 9.36 7.32 -7.87
N SER A 131 10.55 6.76 -8.05
CA SER A 131 10.85 5.87 -9.18
C SER A 131 9.98 4.61 -9.14
N GLY A 132 9.78 4.02 -7.97
CA GLY A 132 8.89 2.87 -7.79
C GLY A 132 7.46 3.21 -8.17
N TYR A 133 6.93 4.31 -7.64
CA TYR A 133 5.58 4.79 -7.96
C TYR A 133 5.39 5.06 -9.46
N LEU A 134 6.31 5.78 -10.09
CA LEU A 134 6.29 6.05 -11.53
C LEU A 134 6.33 4.76 -12.36
N LEU A 135 7.21 3.82 -11.99
CA LEU A 135 7.27 2.53 -12.66
C LEU A 135 5.97 1.74 -12.48
N GLY A 136 5.36 1.76 -11.29
CA GLY A 136 4.06 1.16 -11.03
C GLY A 136 2.95 1.71 -11.93
N LEU A 137 2.89 3.03 -12.11
CA LEU A 137 1.96 3.68 -13.04
C LEU A 137 2.21 3.25 -14.49
N GLY A 138 3.47 3.25 -14.93
CA GLY A 138 3.85 2.83 -16.28
C GLY A 138 3.51 1.36 -16.56
N VAL A 139 3.79 0.47 -15.60
CA VAL A 139 3.44 -0.95 -15.69
C VAL A 139 1.93 -1.14 -15.70
N SER A 140 1.18 -0.39 -14.87
CA SER A 140 -0.29 -0.44 -14.88
C SER A 140 -0.85 -0.08 -16.26
N PHE A 141 -0.35 1.00 -16.87
CA PHE A 141 -0.78 1.42 -18.21
C PHE A 141 -0.48 0.35 -19.27
N ILE A 142 0.74 -0.17 -19.29
CA ILE A 142 1.14 -1.23 -20.23
C ILE A 142 0.31 -2.50 -20.01
N PHE A 143 0.05 -2.86 -18.75
CA PHE A 143 -0.74 -4.04 -18.40
C PHE A 143 -2.17 -3.92 -18.95
N TYR A 144 -2.85 -2.81 -18.69
CA TYR A 144 -4.20 -2.60 -19.20
C TYR A 144 -4.26 -2.57 -20.73
N LYS A 145 -3.32 -1.89 -21.39
CA LYS A 145 -3.24 -1.89 -22.86
C LYS A 145 -2.91 -3.27 -23.44
N SER A 146 -2.10 -4.06 -22.74
CA SER A 146 -1.82 -5.44 -23.17
C SER A 146 -3.06 -6.32 -23.08
N LEU A 147 -3.85 -6.20 -22.01
CA LEU A 147 -5.13 -6.91 -21.87
C LEU A 147 -6.14 -6.50 -22.95
N GLU A 148 -6.20 -5.20 -23.28
CA GLU A 148 -7.08 -4.68 -24.32
C GLU A 148 -6.68 -5.17 -25.72
N TYR A 149 -5.41 -5.03 -26.12
CA TYR A 149 -4.98 -5.31 -27.49
C TYR A 149 -4.65 -6.78 -27.78
N PHE A 150 -4.05 -7.51 -26.84
CA PHE A 150 -3.62 -8.90 -27.07
C PHE A 150 -4.65 -9.94 -26.60
N PHE A 151 -5.43 -9.61 -25.57
CA PHE A 151 -6.39 -10.54 -24.96
C PHE A 151 -7.86 -10.15 -25.20
N ASN A 152 -8.11 -8.99 -25.85
CA ASN A 152 -9.45 -8.46 -26.12
C ASN A 152 -10.32 -8.27 -24.86
N ILE A 153 -9.68 -8.07 -23.70
CA ILE A 153 -10.36 -7.83 -22.42
C ILE A 153 -10.57 -6.33 -22.27
N THR A 154 -11.73 -5.84 -22.68
CA THR A 154 -12.10 -4.42 -22.67
C THR A 154 -12.92 -4.01 -21.44
N GLN A 155 -13.45 -4.97 -20.68
CA GLN A 155 -14.23 -4.70 -19.48
C GLN A 155 -13.32 -4.29 -18.31
N ASN A 156 -13.47 -3.06 -17.81
CA ASN A 156 -12.68 -2.50 -16.70
C ASN A 156 -12.61 -3.42 -15.46
N GLN A 157 -13.73 -4.04 -15.08
CA GLN A 157 -13.77 -4.96 -13.94
C GLN A 157 -12.88 -6.19 -14.16
N GLN A 158 -12.90 -6.78 -15.35
CA GLN A 158 -12.04 -7.94 -15.65
C GLN A 158 -10.56 -7.55 -15.65
N GLN A 159 -10.22 -6.41 -16.24
CA GLN A 159 -8.86 -5.89 -16.22
C GLN A 159 -8.32 -5.70 -14.80
N VAL A 160 -9.14 -5.09 -13.94
CA VAL A 160 -8.81 -4.90 -12.52
C VAL A 160 -8.69 -6.25 -11.80
N TYR A 161 -9.56 -7.22 -12.08
CA TYR A 161 -9.45 -8.57 -11.51
C TYR A 161 -8.11 -9.22 -11.84
N TYR A 162 -7.68 -9.20 -13.11
CA TYR A 162 -6.39 -9.77 -13.51
C TYR A 162 -5.20 -9.04 -12.90
N LEU A 163 -5.28 -7.72 -12.74
CA LEU A 163 -4.22 -6.94 -12.09
C LEU A 163 -3.97 -7.40 -10.65
N HIS A 164 -5.00 -7.87 -9.93
CA HIS A 164 -4.86 -8.28 -8.53
C HIS A 164 -3.98 -9.53 -8.35
N TYR A 165 -3.85 -10.38 -9.37
CA TYR A 165 -2.87 -11.47 -9.35
C TYR A 165 -1.43 -10.96 -9.43
N LEU A 166 -1.18 -9.85 -10.12
CA LEU A 166 0.14 -9.21 -10.10
C LEU A 166 0.39 -8.54 -8.74
N LEU A 167 -0.64 -7.89 -8.19
CA LEU A 167 -0.58 -7.22 -6.89
C LEU A 167 -0.26 -8.19 -5.74
N ILE A 168 -0.82 -9.40 -5.71
CA ILE A 168 -0.55 -10.36 -4.63
C ILE A 168 0.91 -10.85 -4.64
N VAL A 169 1.49 -11.06 -5.82
CA VAL A 169 2.90 -11.43 -5.98
C VAL A 169 3.80 -10.30 -5.50
N LEU A 170 3.49 -9.07 -5.93
CA LEU A 170 4.24 -7.89 -5.54
C LEU A 170 4.17 -7.64 -4.03
N GLU A 171 2.99 -7.74 -3.43
CA GLU A 171 2.79 -7.56 -1.99
C GLU A 171 3.57 -8.62 -1.18
N SER A 172 3.60 -9.86 -1.66
CA SER A 172 4.41 -10.92 -1.05
C SER A 172 5.91 -10.58 -1.07
N LEU A 173 6.40 -9.97 -2.16
CA LEU A 173 7.77 -9.48 -2.25
C LEU A 173 8.03 -8.28 -1.33
N VAL A 174 7.06 -7.37 -1.19
CA VAL A 174 7.12 -6.23 -0.25
C VAL A 174 7.33 -6.74 1.17
N ILE A 175 6.49 -7.67 1.63
CA ILE A 175 6.61 -8.29 2.97
C ILE A 175 7.95 -8.99 3.13
N TYR A 176 8.38 -9.78 2.13
CA TYR A 176 9.67 -10.46 2.17
C TYR A 176 10.85 -9.49 2.36
N PHE A 177 10.90 -8.40 1.58
CA PHE A 177 11.98 -7.41 1.70
C PHE A 177 11.88 -6.59 2.98
N LEU A 178 10.67 -6.33 3.50
CA LEU A 178 10.47 -5.70 4.79
C LEU A 178 11.07 -6.56 5.91
N VAL A 179 10.68 -7.84 6.00
CA VAL A 179 11.23 -8.77 7.01
C VAL A 179 12.74 -8.88 6.87
N LYS A 180 13.26 -8.98 5.63
CA LYS A 180 14.70 -9.03 5.36
C LYS A 180 15.44 -7.77 5.83
N ALA A 181 14.85 -6.59 5.68
CA ALA A 181 15.44 -5.32 6.12
C ALA A 181 15.60 -5.24 7.65
N PHE A 182 14.72 -5.91 8.40
CA PHE A 182 14.72 -5.91 9.86
C PHE A 182 15.23 -7.20 10.51
N ARG A 183 15.69 -8.19 9.73
CA ARG A 183 16.19 -9.51 10.20
C ARG A 183 17.31 -9.50 11.25
N ARG A 184 17.92 -8.35 11.54
CA ARG A 184 18.96 -8.17 12.56
C ARG A 184 18.44 -7.52 13.85
N PHE A 185 17.13 -7.48 14.05
CA PHE A 185 16.46 -6.96 15.25
C PHE A 185 15.60 -8.03 15.91
#